data_AF-A0A415HVC8-F1
#
_entry.id   AF-A0A415HVC8-F1
#
_cell.length_a   1.000
_cell.length_b   1.000
_cell.length_c   1.000
_cell.angle_alpha   90.00
_cell.angle_beta   90.00
_cell.angle_gamma   90.00
#
_symmetry.space_group_name_H-M   'P 1'
#
loop_
_entity.id
_entity.type
_entity.pdbx_description
1 polymer ?
#
loop_
_entity_poly.entity_id
_entity_poly.type
_entity_poly.pdbx_seq_one_letter_code
_entity_poly.pdbx_strand_id
1 'polypeptide(L)'
;MKKRIISTLVTATVALTAFWGGQLTNATVQANEKKYIAVEDIIDWNTDGKELSLALQDDTEAYAYKSQNVYKPERKQFLALDEIADVKATKTGFEIITADGEIYYFDRQEIK
;
A
#
# COMPACT_ATOMS: atom_id res chain seq x y z
N MET A 1 -49.87 12.34 -37.70
CA MET A 1 -48.57 12.78 -38.27
C MET A 1 -47.97 13.95 -37.51
N LYS A 2 -48.69 15.08 -37.32
CA LYS A 2 -48.20 16.26 -36.57
C LYS A 2 -47.64 15.96 -35.16
N LYS A 3 -48.33 15.14 -34.35
CA LYS A 3 -47.88 14.76 -33.00
C LYS A 3 -46.58 13.94 -32.97
N ARG A 4 -46.36 13.10 -34.00
CA ARG A 4 -45.13 12.31 -34.17
C ARG A 4 -43.95 13.18 -34.61
N ILE A 5 -44.20 14.17 -35.48
CA ILE A 5 -43.18 15.14 -35.90
C ILE A 5 -42.74 16.01 -34.71
N ILE A 6 -43.70 16.46 -33.89
CA ILE A 6 -43.42 17.26 -32.69
C ILE A 6 -42.62 16.45 -31.66
N SER A 7 -42.98 15.19 -31.39
CA SER A 7 -42.24 14.36 -30.43
C SER A 7 -40.81 14.11 -30.88
N THR A 8 -40.59 13.81 -32.17
CA THR A 8 -39.24 13.58 -32.71
C THR A 8 -38.39 14.85 -32.63
N LEU A 9 -38.97 16.02 -32.89
CA LEU A 9 -38.26 17.29 -32.82
C LEU A 9 -37.79 17.59 -31.38
N VAL A 10 -38.67 17.41 -30.38
CA VAL A 10 -38.37 17.63 -28.96
C VAL A 10 -37.27 16.66 -28.48
N THR A 11 -37.37 15.38 -28.82
CA THR A 11 -36.35 14.38 -28.43
C THR A 11 -34.98 14.71 -29.05
N ALA A 12 -34.93 15.14 -30.30
CA ALA A 12 -33.69 15.55 -30.95
C ALA A 12 -33.07 16.80 -30.31
N THR A 13 -33.90 17.76 -29.87
CA THR A 13 -33.38 18.98 -29.22
C THR A 13 -32.77 18.67 -27.86
N VAL A 14 -33.42 17.82 -27.06
CA VAL A 14 -32.93 17.41 -25.73
C VAL A 14 -31.62 16.62 -25.85
N ALA A 15 -31.49 15.76 -26.86
CA ALA A 15 -30.26 15.01 -27.10
C ALA A 15 -29.09 15.92 -27.48
N LEU A 16 -29.32 16.95 -28.31
CA LEU A 16 -28.29 17.92 -28.70
C LEU A 16 -27.87 18.82 -27.54
N THR A 17 -28.82 19.25 -26.69
CA THR A 17 -28.49 20.07 -25.51
C THR A 17 -27.76 19.26 -24.45
N ALA A 18 -28.09 17.98 -24.27
CA ALA A 18 -27.36 17.09 -23.37
C ALA A 18 -25.93 16.81 -23.87
N PHE A 19 -25.75 16.60 -25.18
CA PHE A 19 -24.43 16.38 -25.77
C PHE A 19 -23.52 17.60 -25.65
N TRP A 20 -24.01 18.80 -25.97
CA TRP A 20 -23.22 20.03 -25.82
C TRP A 20 -23.07 20.48 -24.37
N GLY A 21 -24.10 20.28 -23.53
CA GLY A 21 -24.02 20.53 -22.10
C GLY A 21 -22.97 19.65 -21.43
N GLY A 22 -22.93 18.36 -21.77
CA GLY A 22 -21.88 17.42 -21.37
C GLY A 22 -20.49 17.85 -21.83
N GLN A 23 -20.38 18.39 -23.05
CA GLN A 23 -19.13 18.89 -23.61
C GLN A 23 -18.63 20.19 -22.95
N LEU A 24 -19.54 21.06 -22.49
CA LEU A 24 -19.23 22.27 -21.71
C LEU A 24 -18.88 21.95 -20.26
N THR A 25 -19.46 20.87 -19.70
CA THR A 25 -19.08 20.31 -18.41
C THR A 25 -17.90 19.33 -18.48
N ASN A 26 -17.26 19.17 -19.64
CA ASN A 26 -15.89 18.67 -19.73
C ASN A 26 -14.93 19.73 -19.16
N ALA A 27 -15.20 20.18 -17.93
CA ALA A 27 -14.12 20.40 -16.99
C ALA A 27 -13.34 19.09 -17.05
N THR A 28 -12.24 19.13 -17.79
CA THR A 28 -11.22 18.10 -17.76
C THR A 28 -10.85 18.02 -16.29
N VAL A 29 -11.47 17.08 -15.57
CA VAL A 29 -10.87 16.53 -14.37
C VAL A 29 -9.60 15.89 -14.92
N GLN A 30 -8.55 16.70 -15.03
CA GLN A 30 -7.21 16.19 -15.18
C GLN A 30 -7.03 15.38 -13.90
N ALA A 31 -7.34 14.09 -13.98
CA ALA A 31 -6.83 13.13 -13.03
C ALA A 31 -5.33 13.42 -13.02
N ASN A 32 -4.85 14.02 -11.94
CA ASN A 32 -3.44 14.20 -11.75
C ASN A 32 -2.93 12.76 -11.63
N GLU A 33 -2.46 12.20 -12.75
CA GLU A 33 -1.91 10.86 -12.81
C GLU A 33 -0.59 10.87 -12.04
N LYS A 34 -0.69 10.97 -10.71
CA LYS A 34 0.43 10.77 -9.79
C LYS A 34 0.81 9.30 -9.95
N LYS A 35 1.82 9.06 -10.78
CA LYS A 35 2.42 7.74 -11.00
C LYS A 35 3.01 7.15 -9.72
N TYR A 36 3.30 8.00 -8.74
CA TYR A 36 3.85 7.65 -7.44
C TYR A 36 3.20 8.54 -6.37
N ILE A 37 3.08 8.00 -5.15
CA ILE A 37 2.73 8.77 -3.97
C ILE A 37 4.01 9.46 -3.48
N ALA A 38 4.02 10.79 -3.38
CA ALA A 38 5.14 11.51 -2.78
C ALA A 38 5.08 11.36 -1.25
N VAL A 39 6.23 11.18 -0.60
CA VAL A 39 6.26 10.94 0.85
C VAL A 39 5.73 12.15 1.62
N GLU A 40 6.00 13.37 1.14
CA GLU A 40 5.47 14.60 1.74
C GLU A 40 3.93 14.72 1.70
N ASP A 41 3.26 13.95 0.84
CA ASP A 41 1.79 13.95 0.74
C ASP A 41 1.12 13.04 1.77
N ILE A 42 1.88 12.20 2.48
CA ILE A 42 1.35 11.26 3.48
C ILE A 42 1.21 11.99 4.82
N ILE A 43 -0.01 12.06 5.35
CA ILE A 43 -0.29 12.70 6.66
C ILE A 43 -0.38 11.70 7.80
N ASP A 44 -0.77 10.46 7.51
CA ASP A 44 -0.86 9.38 8.48
C ASP A 44 -0.73 8.01 7.79
N TRP A 45 -0.36 6.98 8.55
CA TRP A 45 -0.22 5.62 8.06
C TRP A 45 -0.54 4.60 9.15
N ASN A 46 -1.13 3.48 8.75
CA ASN A 46 -1.44 2.36 9.66
C ASN A 46 -1.23 1.00 8.98
N THR A 47 -0.98 -0.04 9.76
CA THR A 47 -0.84 -1.41 9.26
C THR A 47 -1.30 -2.46 10.26
N ASP A 48 -1.91 -3.52 9.76
CA ASP A 48 -2.24 -4.74 10.51
C ASP A 48 -1.17 -5.86 10.31
N GLY A 49 -0.09 -5.55 9.60
CA GLY A 49 0.96 -6.50 9.19
C GLY A 49 0.70 -7.23 7.87
N LYS A 50 -0.50 -7.13 7.28
CA LYS A 50 -0.85 -7.68 5.95
C LYS A 50 -1.08 -6.58 4.91
N GLU A 51 -1.71 -5.49 5.33
CA GLU A 51 -2.02 -4.31 4.53
C GLU A 51 -1.36 -3.08 5.15
N LEU A 52 -0.87 -2.18 4.31
CA LEU A 52 -0.46 -0.83 4.66
C LEU A 52 -1.50 0.15 4.11
N SER A 53 -2.11 0.93 4.99
CA SER A 53 -3.02 2.02 4.64
C SER A 53 -2.32 3.36 4.85
N LEU A 54 -2.46 4.27 3.88
CA LEU A 54 -1.86 5.61 3.86
C LEU A 54 -2.98 6.64 3.67
N ALA A 55 -3.08 7.59 4.60
CA ALA A 55 -3.93 8.77 4.45
C ALA A 55 -3.13 9.90 3.78
N LEU A 56 -3.69 10.52 2.74
CA LEU A 56 -3.03 11.56 1.94
C LEU A 56 -3.61 12.94 2.25
N GLN A 57 -2.83 13.99 1.99
CA GLN A 57 -3.22 15.39 2.19
C GLN A 57 -4.46 15.82 1.38
N ASP A 58 -4.81 15.10 0.32
CA ASP A 58 -5.96 15.38 -0.54
C ASP A 58 -7.24 14.63 -0.12
N ASP A 59 -7.29 14.18 1.14
CA ASP A 59 -8.38 13.40 1.73
C ASP A 59 -8.63 12.03 1.06
N THR A 60 -7.69 11.55 0.23
CA THR A 60 -7.74 10.20 -0.35
C THR A 60 -6.90 9.20 0.45
N GLU A 61 -7.15 7.92 0.21
CA GLU A 61 -6.44 6.82 0.85
C GLU A 61 -5.79 5.90 -0.19
N ALA A 62 -4.59 5.43 0.12
CA ALA A 62 -3.89 4.42 -0.66
C ALA A 62 -3.63 3.17 0.16
N TYR A 63 -3.80 2.01 -0.48
CA TYR A 63 -3.67 0.70 0.14
C TYR A 63 -2.61 -0.12 -0.58
N ALA A 64 -1.66 -0.66 0.17
CA ALA A 64 -0.61 -1.51 -0.35
C ALA A 64 -0.62 -2.87 0.35
N TYR A 65 -0.55 -3.93 -0.46
CA TYR A 65 -0.43 -5.31 0.03
C TYR A 65 0.97 -5.83 -0.19
N LYS A 66 1.45 -6.59 0.78
CA LYS A 66 2.76 -7.23 0.68
C LYS A 66 2.75 -8.26 -0.44
N SER A 67 3.57 -8.08 -1.47
CA SER A 67 3.71 -9.07 -2.56
C SER A 67 4.51 -10.30 -2.13
N GLN A 68 5.49 -10.13 -1.24
CA GLN A 68 6.31 -11.20 -0.68
C GLN A 68 6.92 -10.79 0.66
N ASN A 69 7.20 -11.75 1.54
CA ASN A 69 7.84 -11.45 2.82
C ASN A 69 9.34 -11.14 2.63
N VAL A 70 9.69 -9.86 2.48
CA VAL A 70 11.08 -9.40 2.27
C VAL A 70 11.87 -9.18 3.56
N TYR A 71 11.24 -9.31 4.73
CA TYR A 71 11.97 -9.34 5.99
C TYR A 71 12.63 -10.70 6.11
N LYS A 72 13.85 -10.79 5.59
CA LYS A 72 14.67 -11.99 5.71
C LYS A 72 15.00 -12.27 7.18
N PRO A 73 15.11 -13.55 7.59
CA PRO A 73 15.60 -13.94 8.92
C PRO A 73 16.92 -13.25 9.31
N GLU A 74 17.78 -13.00 8.31
CA GLU A 74 19.08 -12.32 8.40
C GLU A 74 19.04 -10.95 9.13
N ARG A 75 17.87 -10.31 9.30
CA ARG A 75 17.71 -9.02 10.01
C ARG A 75 16.50 -8.99 10.94
N LYS A 76 16.22 -10.09 11.64
CA LYS A 76 15.28 -10.05 12.77
C LYS A 76 15.81 -9.08 13.84
N GLN A 77 15.03 -8.05 14.16
CA GLN A 77 15.35 -7.14 15.28
C GLN A 77 15.17 -7.83 16.64
N PHE A 78 14.36 -8.89 16.69
CA PHE A 78 14.11 -9.71 17.87
C PHE A 78 13.93 -11.18 17.45
N LEU A 79 14.34 -12.10 18.32
CA LEU A 79 14.08 -13.54 18.21
C LEU A 79 13.03 -13.90 19.25
N ALA A 80 11.90 -14.48 18.83
CA ALA A 80 10.91 -14.96 19.77
C ALA A 80 11.40 -16.27 20.42
N LEU A 81 11.08 -16.49 21.70
CA LEU A 81 11.63 -17.62 22.46
C LEU A 81 11.16 -18.99 21.94
N ASP A 82 9.97 -19.04 21.35
CA ASP A 82 9.39 -20.22 20.71
C ASP A 82 10.04 -20.56 19.35
N GLU A 83 10.77 -19.62 18.76
CA GLU A 83 11.56 -19.86 17.54
C GLU A 83 12.93 -20.48 17.85
N ILE A 84 13.38 -20.49 19.11
CA ILE A 84 14.69 -21.02 19.53
C ILE A 84 14.60 -22.54 19.65
N ALA A 85 15.36 -23.24 18.80
CA ALA A 85 15.49 -24.70 18.87
C ALA A 85 16.64 -25.13 19.79
N ASP A 86 17.76 -24.40 19.80
CA ASP A 86 18.92 -24.73 20.62
C ASP A 86 19.80 -23.51 20.89
N VAL A 87 20.61 -23.57 21.96
CA VAL A 87 21.63 -22.57 22.31
C VAL A 87 22.93 -23.26 22.66
N LYS A 88 24.01 -22.94 21.93
CA LYS A 88 25.32 -23.59 22.08
C LYS A 88 26.37 -22.61 22.54
N ALA A 89 27.09 -22.94 23.60
CA ALA A 89 28.28 -22.19 24.00
C ALA A 89 29.41 -22.45 23.00
N THR A 90 30.12 -21.38 22.62
CA THR A 90 31.32 -21.44 21.78
C THR A 90 32.54 -20.97 22.58
N LYS A 91 33.73 -21.02 21.97
CA LYS A 91 34.95 -20.54 22.62
C LYS A 91 34.90 -19.03 22.90
N THR A 92 34.20 -18.28 22.05
CA THR A 92 34.22 -16.82 22.00
C THR A 92 32.87 -16.21 22.35
N GLY A 93 31.85 -17.02 22.67
CA GLY A 93 30.49 -16.53 22.92
C GLY A 93 29.45 -17.65 22.95
N PHE A 94 28.34 -17.46 22.24
CA PHE A 94 27.31 -18.47 22.04
C PHE A 94 26.60 -18.32 20.69
N GLU A 95 25.97 -19.41 20.24
CA GLU A 95 25.12 -19.49 19.05
C GLU A 95 23.68 -19.77 19.46
N ILE A 96 22.72 -19.08 18.84
CA ILE A 96 21.30 -19.40 18.89
C ILE A 96 20.92 -20.06 17.56
N ILE A 97 20.33 -21.24 17.62
CA ILE A 97 19.83 -21.98 16.46
C ILE A 97 18.31 -21.93 16.50
N THR A 98 17.68 -21.47 15.42
CA THR A 98 16.23 -21.39 15.32
C THR A 98 15.62 -22.67 14.74
N ALA A 99 14.32 -22.85 14.92
CA ALA A 99 13.57 -24.02 14.45
C ALA A 99 13.59 -24.20 12.92
N ASP A 100 13.81 -23.12 12.16
CA ASP A 100 14.00 -23.12 10.70
C ASP A 100 15.47 -23.34 10.27
N GLY A 101 16.40 -23.47 11.22
CA GLY A 101 17.80 -23.82 10.98
C GLY A 101 18.75 -22.63 10.80
N GLU A 102 18.29 -21.39 10.99
CA GLU A 102 19.15 -20.20 10.99
C GLU A 102 20.03 -20.16 12.27
N ILE A 103 21.22 -19.58 12.16
CA ILE A 103 22.21 -19.52 13.25
C ILE A 103 22.63 -18.07 13.48
N TYR A 104 22.46 -17.60 14.72
CA TYR A 104 22.88 -16.27 15.17
C TYR A 104 24.00 -16.39 16.18
N TYR A 105 25.10 -15.67 15.95
CA TYR A 105 26.30 -15.74 16.78
C TYR A 105 26.48 -14.46 17.60
N PHE A 106 26.76 -14.62 18.90
CA PHE A 106 26.95 -13.54 19.85
C PHE A 106 28.33 -13.65 20.51
N ASP A 107 29.18 -12.67 20.28
CA ASP A 107 30.48 -12.58 20.96
C ASP A 107 30.32 -12.22 22.44
N ARG A 108 31.14 -12.88 23.26
CA ARG A 108 31.34 -12.49 24.65
C ARG A 108 32.11 -11.18 24.68
N GLN A 109 31.44 -10.10 25.08
CA GLN A 109 32.10 -8.85 25.42
C GLN A 109 32.60 -8.93 26.85
N GLU A 110 33.91 -8.75 27.07
CA GLU A 110 34.45 -8.53 28.41
C GLU A 110 34.12 -7.10 28.84
N ILE A 111 33.33 -6.96 29.90
CA ILE A 111 33.10 -5.65 30.52
C ILE A 111 34.39 -5.28 31.25
N LYS A 112 35.05 -4.21 30.79
CA LYS A 112 36.24 -3.64 31.43
C LYS A 112 35.89 -2.84 32.67
#